data_AF-A0A4S2H6Y9-F1
#
_entry.id   AF-A0A4S2H6Y9-F1
#
_cell.length_a   1.000
_cell.length_b   1.000
_cell.length_c   1.000
_cell.angle_alpha   90.00
_cell.angle_beta   90.00
_cell.angle_gamma   90.00
#
_symmetry.space_group_name_H-M   'P 1'
#
loop_
_entity.id
_entity.type
_entity.pdbx_description
1 polymer ?
#
loop_
_entity_poly.entity_id
_entity_poly.type
_entity_poly.pdbx_seq_one_letter_code
_entity_poly.pdbx_strand_id
1 'polypeptide(L)'
;MAIGERIHFFRIMRGMTQKYLGMLVGFPERSADVRLAQYETGSRKPKADLTAALAQALDVAPQALDIPDIDSYIGLMHTLFTLEDIYGLTISESDGEIRLKVNKDKNKDAAELLKMLSAWKEQADKLSAEEISREDYDQWRYNYPKFDTTQHWAKSPSDELSDALVEAFKDKLPD
;
A
#
# COMPACT_ATOMS: atom_id res chain seq x y z
N MET A 1 -6.69 10.99 1.99
CA MET A 1 -5.87 11.79 1.07
C MET A 1 -6.26 11.43 -0.34
N ALA A 2 -6.48 12.42 -1.20
CA ALA A 2 -6.73 12.17 -2.61
C ALA A 2 -5.49 11.54 -3.27
N ILE A 3 -5.70 10.85 -4.40
CA ILE A 3 -4.61 10.21 -5.17
C ILE A 3 -3.46 11.18 -5.52
N GLY A 4 -3.76 12.45 -5.80
CA GLY A 4 -2.74 13.47 -6.08
C GLY A 4 -1.80 13.73 -4.90
N GLU A 5 -2.36 13.86 -3.70
CA GLU A 5 -1.59 14.04 -2.46
C GLU A 5 -0.73 12.82 -2.16
N ARG A 6 -1.21 11.62 -2.48
CA ARG A 6 -0.43 10.38 -2.31
C ARG A 6 0.73 10.30 -3.30
N ILE A 7 0.51 10.64 -4.57
CA ILE A 7 1.60 10.75 -5.57
C ILE A 7 2.66 11.73 -5.07
N HIS A 8 2.24 12.91 -4.59
CA HIS A 8 3.15 13.90 -4.03
C HIS A 8 3.94 13.35 -2.83
N PHE A 9 3.25 12.74 -1.87
CA PHE A 9 3.83 12.16 -0.68
C PHE A 9 4.93 11.14 -1.02
N PHE A 10 4.63 10.16 -1.86
CA PHE A 10 5.62 9.14 -2.26
C PHE A 10 6.76 9.72 -3.09
N ARG A 11 6.48 10.68 -3.98
CA ARG A 11 7.54 11.35 -4.74
C ARG A 11 8.56 12.02 -3.82
N ILE A 12 8.08 12.76 -2.80
CA ILE A 12 8.93 13.43 -1.82
C ILE A 12 9.69 12.40 -0.98
N MET A 13 9.02 11.35 -0.52
CA MET A 13 9.64 10.24 0.22
C MET A 13 10.79 9.59 -0.57
N ARG A 14 10.65 9.44 -1.89
CA ARG A 14 11.68 8.89 -2.78
C ARG A 14 12.72 9.93 -3.24
N GLY A 15 12.66 11.17 -2.76
CA GLY A 15 13.61 12.23 -3.12
C GLY A 15 13.54 12.67 -4.60
N MET A 16 12.43 12.41 -5.28
CA MET A 16 12.29 12.65 -6.71
C MET A 16 11.79 14.08 -7.02
N THR A 17 12.30 14.71 -8.08
CA THR A 17 11.70 15.94 -8.61
C THR A 17 10.45 15.63 -9.45
N GLN A 18 9.57 16.61 -9.66
CA GLN A 18 8.40 16.41 -10.51
C GLN A 18 8.80 16.10 -11.96
N LYS A 19 9.84 16.80 -12.48
CA LYS A 19 10.38 16.55 -13.82
C LYS A 19 10.88 15.11 -13.96
N TYR A 20 11.65 14.63 -12.97
CA TYR A 20 12.21 13.28 -12.99
C TYR A 20 11.14 12.20 -12.99
N LEU A 21 10.19 12.24 -12.06
CA LEU A 21 9.10 11.27 -12.01
C LEU A 21 8.22 11.35 -13.28
N GLY A 22 7.93 12.57 -13.77
CA GLY A 22 7.19 12.76 -15.02
C GLY A 22 7.88 12.10 -16.22
N MET A 23 9.20 12.18 -16.32
CA MET A 23 9.97 11.50 -17.37
C MET A 23 9.96 9.98 -17.20
N LEU A 24 10.08 9.46 -15.98
CA LEU A 24 10.01 8.01 -15.71
C LEU A 24 8.68 7.40 -16.17
N VAL A 25 7.57 8.13 -16.03
CA VAL A 25 6.25 7.68 -16.51
C VAL A 25 5.95 8.07 -17.97
N GLY A 26 6.98 8.44 -18.73
CA GLY A 26 6.91 8.64 -20.18
C GLY A 26 6.37 10.00 -20.63
N PHE A 27 6.35 11.02 -19.77
CA PHE A 27 5.98 12.36 -20.22
C PHE A 27 7.13 13.01 -21.02
N PRO A 28 6.83 13.78 -22.09
CA PRO A 28 7.86 14.51 -22.82
C PRO A 28 8.59 15.48 -21.89
N GLU A 29 9.92 15.48 -21.94
CA GLU A 29 10.79 16.23 -21.02
C GLU A 29 10.35 17.69 -20.84
N ARG A 30 10.01 18.38 -21.93
CA ARG A 30 9.56 19.78 -21.95
C ARG A 30 8.30 20.08 -21.13
N SER A 31 7.58 19.06 -20.70
CA SER A 31 6.27 19.16 -20.05
C SER A 31 6.11 18.21 -18.85
N ALA A 32 7.17 17.49 -18.49
CA ALA A 32 7.10 16.40 -17.51
C ALA A 32 6.72 16.90 -16.12
N ASP A 33 7.34 18.00 -15.68
CA ASP A 33 7.06 18.69 -14.43
C ASP A 33 5.62 19.25 -14.37
N VAL A 34 5.22 20.03 -15.37
CA VAL A 34 3.89 20.67 -15.43
C VAL A 34 2.79 19.61 -15.43
N ARG A 35 2.95 18.55 -16.22
CA ARG A 35 1.97 17.46 -16.28
C ARG A 35 1.88 16.71 -14.96
N LEU A 36 3.00 16.42 -14.31
CA LEU A 36 2.99 15.74 -13.02
C LEU A 36 2.36 16.62 -11.93
N ALA A 37 2.68 17.91 -11.91
CA ALA A 37 2.09 18.87 -10.97
C ALA A 37 0.55 18.88 -11.06
N GLN A 38 -0.03 18.80 -12.27
CA GLN A 38 -1.48 18.72 -12.46
C GLN A 38 -2.11 17.47 -11.81
N TYR A 39 -1.39 16.36 -11.72
CA TYR A 39 -1.86 15.17 -11.02
C TYR A 39 -1.70 15.33 -9.50
N GLU A 40 -0.57 15.86 -9.03
CA GLU A 40 -0.31 16.08 -7.60
C GLU A 40 -1.30 17.07 -6.96
N THR A 41 -1.70 18.12 -7.70
CA THR A 41 -2.69 19.11 -7.23
C THR A 41 -4.13 18.64 -7.39
N GLY A 42 -4.37 17.44 -7.93
CA GLY A 42 -5.71 16.92 -8.19
C GLY A 42 -6.46 17.60 -9.34
N SER A 43 -5.81 18.48 -10.10
CA SER A 43 -6.41 19.08 -11.32
C SER A 43 -6.70 18.05 -12.40
N ARG A 44 -6.04 16.89 -12.34
CA ARG A 44 -6.32 15.71 -13.16
C ARG A 44 -6.28 14.46 -12.30
N LYS A 45 -7.15 13.48 -12.60
CA LYS A 45 -7.06 12.12 -12.06
C LYS A 45 -6.31 11.22 -13.07
N PRO A 46 -5.25 10.50 -12.66
CA PRO A 46 -4.60 9.55 -13.55
C PRO A 46 -5.56 8.38 -13.89
N LYS A 47 -5.46 7.88 -15.12
CA LYS A 47 -6.14 6.63 -15.53
C LYS A 47 -5.33 5.43 -15.05
N ALA A 48 -5.96 4.24 -15.04
CA ALA A 48 -5.37 2.99 -14.55
C ALA A 48 -3.92 2.75 -15.03
N ASP A 49 -3.65 2.87 -16.34
CA ASP A 49 -2.31 2.64 -16.89
C ASP A 49 -1.27 3.62 -16.33
N LEU A 50 -1.63 4.90 -16.19
CA LEU A 50 -0.76 5.91 -15.61
C LEU A 50 -0.61 5.70 -14.09
N THR A 51 -1.67 5.30 -13.39
CA THR A 51 -1.61 4.96 -11.96
C THR A 51 -0.64 3.80 -11.73
N ALA A 52 -0.68 2.76 -12.59
CA ALA A 52 0.24 1.63 -12.52
C ALA A 52 1.69 2.06 -12.79
N ALA A 53 1.92 2.89 -13.82
CA ALA A 53 3.25 3.41 -14.13
C ALA A 53 3.81 4.29 -13.00
N LEU A 54 2.98 5.14 -12.40
CA LEU A 54 3.36 5.95 -11.23
C LEU A 54 3.68 5.07 -10.02
N ALA A 55 2.85 4.07 -9.74
CA ALA A 55 3.08 3.14 -8.63
C ALA A 55 4.39 2.38 -8.79
N GLN A 56 4.67 1.88 -10.01
CA GLN A 56 5.93 1.23 -10.34
C GLN A 56 7.13 2.17 -10.17
N ALA A 57 7.06 3.40 -10.69
CA ALA A 57 8.14 4.37 -10.58
C ALA A 57 8.40 4.82 -9.14
N LEU A 58 7.37 4.79 -8.28
CA LEU A 58 7.44 5.14 -6.86
C LEU A 58 7.78 3.93 -5.96
N ASP A 59 7.90 2.74 -6.54
CA ASP A 59 8.10 1.47 -5.84
C ASP A 59 7.06 1.23 -4.73
N VAL A 60 5.79 1.28 -5.13
CA VAL A 60 4.61 1.01 -4.29
C VAL A 60 3.56 0.23 -5.06
N ALA A 61 2.63 -0.43 -4.37
CA ALA A 61 1.46 -1.04 -4.99
C ALA A 61 0.51 0.06 -5.55
N PRO A 62 -0.21 -0.17 -6.66
CA PRO A 62 -1.20 0.80 -7.17
C PRO A 62 -2.26 1.23 -6.15
N GLN A 63 -2.67 0.32 -5.26
CA GLN A 63 -3.61 0.55 -4.17
C GLN A 63 -3.05 1.50 -3.10
N ALA A 64 -1.73 1.60 -3.00
CA ALA A 64 -1.10 2.62 -2.19
C ALA A 64 -1.18 4.01 -2.85
N LEU A 65 -1.68 4.18 -4.08
CA LEU A 65 -2.02 5.49 -4.67
C LEU A 65 -3.53 5.72 -4.72
N ASP A 66 -4.31 4.74 -5.17
CA ASP A 66 -5.76 4.84 -5.37
C ASP A 66 -6.55 4.32 -4.15
N ILE A 67 -6.45 5.04 -3.04
CA ILE A 67 -7.21 4.71 -1.82
C ILE A 67 -8.68 5.16 -1.93
N PRO A 68 -9.62 4.50 -1.23
CA PRO A 68 -10.97 5.01 -1.05
C PRO A 68 -10.95 6.44 -0.50
N ASP A 69 -11.88 7.28 -0.97
CA ASP A 69 -12.03 8.65 -0.48
C ASP A 69 -12.53 8.63 0.98
N ILE A 70 -11.63 8.97 1.89
CA ILE A 70 -11.86 9.05 3.33
C ILE A 70 -11.52 10.46 3.86
N ASP A 71 -11.57 11.49 3.00
CA ASP A 71 -11.10 12.85 3.31
C ASP A 71 -12.06 13.63 4.23
N SER A 72 -13.33 13.23 4.30
CA SER A 72 -14.28 13.79 5.26
C SER A 72 -14.44 12.90 6.48
N TYR A 73 -14.57 13.51 7.67
CA TYR A 73 -14.86 12.76 8.89
C TYR A 73 -16.14 11.92 8.78
N ILE A 74 -17.15 12.42 8.05
CA ILE A 74 -18.39 11.67 7.79
C ILE A 74 -18.10 10.45 6.90
N GLY A 75 -17.33 10.61 5.82
CA GLY A 75 -16.92 9.50 4.95
C GLY A 75 -16.06 8.47 5.65
N LEU A 76 -15.14 8.91 6.51
CA LEU A 76 -14.36 8.03 7.39
C LEU A 76 -15.27 7.18 8.28
N MET A 77 -16.25 7.80 8.96
CA MET A 77 -17.17 7.07 9.83
C MET A 77 -18.04 6.08 9.04
N HIS A 78 -18.58 6.47 7.89
CA HIS A 78 -19.33 5.54 7.03
C HIS A 78 -18.47 4.38 6.52
N THR A 79 -17.18 4.60 6.29
CA THR A 79 -16.23 3.53 5.96
C THR A 79 -16.12 2.56 7.13
N LEU A 80 -15.93 3.05 8.36
CA LEU A 80 -15.87 2.20 9.56
C LEU A 80 -17.16 1.41 9.79
N PHE A 81 -18.33 2.02 9.59
CA PHE A 81 -19.62 1.32 9.69
C PHE A 81 -19.75 0.21 8.65
N THR A 82 -19.31 0.47 7.42
CA THR A 82 -19.29 -0.56 6.36
C THR A 82 -18.35 -1.71 6.71
N LEU A 83 -17.19 -1.42 7.33
CA LEU A 83 -16.28 -2.45 7.82
C LEU A 83 -16.88 -3.25 8.98
N GLU A 84 -17.68 -2.61 9.83
CA GLU A 84 -18.45 -3.31 10.87
C GLU A 84 -19.45 -4.28 10.25
N ASP A 85 -20.25 -3.81 9.30
CA ASP A 85 -21.28 -4.60 8.64
C ASP A 85 -20.71 -5.81 7.89
N ILE A 86 -19.66 -5.61 7.08
CA ILE A 86 -19.12 -6.62 6.17
C ILE A 86 -18.07 -7.48 6.86
N TYR A 87 -17.06 -6.86 7.47
CA TYR A 87 -15.85 -7.54 7.96
C TYR A 87 -15.83 -7.72 9.48
N GLY A 88 -16.94 -7.45 10.17
CA GLY A 88 -17.03 -7.69 11.62
C GLY A 88 -16.11 -6.82 12.46
N LEU A 89 -15.72 -5.64 11.95
CA LEU A 89 -15.13 -4.61 12.79
C LEU A 89 -16.12 -4.24 13.91
N THR A 90 -15.62 -3.98 15.10
CA THR A 90 -16.42 -3.62 16.27
C THR A 90 -15.64 -2.63 17.13
N ILE A 91 -16.34 -1.89 17.97
CA ILE A 91 -15.75 -0.92 18.90
C ILE A 91 -15.92 -1.40 20.35
N SER A 92 -14.90 -1.17 21.17
CA SER A 92 -14.96 -1.44 22.61
C SER A 92 -14.19 -0.40 23.38
N GLU A 93 -14.58 -0.17 24.63
CA GLU A 93 -13.86 0.69 25.56
C GLU A 93 -13.13 -0.17 26.59
N SER A 94 -11.86 0.15 26.85
CA SER A 94 -11.05 -0.47 27.90
C SER A 94 -10.00 0.53 28.35
N ASP A 95 -9.80 0.66 29.66
CA ASP A 95 -8.80 1.57 30.25
C ASP A 95 -9.01 3.05 29.86
N GLY A 96 -10.25 3.46 29.57
CA GLY A 96 -10.57 4.80 29.08
C GLY A 96 -10.22 5.05 27.61
N GLU A 97 -9.77 4.02 26.90
CA GLU A 97 -9.40 4.09 25.48
C GLU A 97 -10.43 3.37 24.61
N ILE A 98 -10.80 4.02 23.50
CA ILE A 98 -11.60 3.43 22.44
C ILE A 98 -10.70 2.56 21.56
N ARG A 99 -11.03 1.27 21.47
CA ARG A 99 -10.28 0.27 20.70
C ARG A 99 -11.18 -0.38 19.66
N LEU A 100 -10.66 -0.50 18.43
CA LEU A 100 -11.27 -1.30 17.38
C LEU A 100 -10.87 -2.78 17.57
N LYS A 101 -11.83 -3.68 17.39
CA LYS A 101 -11.64 -5.14 17.47
C LYS A 101 -12.36 -5.82 16.31
N VAL A 102 -11.94 -7.04 15.96
CA VAL A 102 -12.63 -7.85 14.96
C VAL A 102 -13.36 -9.00 15.64
N ASN A 103 -14.67 -9.10 15.43
CA ASN A 103 -15.46 -10.26 15.83
C ASN A 103 -15.29 -11.37 14.79
N LYS A 104 -14.24 -12.19 14.95
CA LYS A 104 -13.91 -13.29 14.03
C LYS A 104 -15.04 -14.32 13.84
N ASP A 105 -15.94 -14.43 14.81
CA ASP A 105 -17.01 -15.41 14.81
C ASP A 105 -18.25 -14.89 14.03
N LYS A 106 -18.25 -13.63 13.58
CA LYS A 106 -19.36 -13.04 12.80
C LYS A 106 -19.53 -13.72 11.45
N ASN A 107 -18.46 -13.83 10.68
CA ASN A 107 -18.46 -14.45 9.35
C ASN A 107 -17.02 -14.77 8.89
N LYS A 108 -16.91 -15.45 7.74
CA LYS A 108 -15.63 -15.81 7.12
C LYS A 108 -14.75 -14.59 6.75
N ASP A 109 -15.37 -13.48 6.36
CA ASP A 109 -14.66 -12.27 5.94
C ASP A 109 -14.04 -11.55 7.15
N ALA A 110 -14.68 -11.64 8.33
CA ALA A 110 -14.15 -11.18 9.60
C ALA A 110 -12.96 -12.01 10.07
N ALA A 111 -13.03 -13.34 9.90
CA ALA A 111 -11.89 -14.21 10.16
C ALA A 111 -10.70 -13.88 9.24
N GLU A 112 -10.96 -13.51 7.98
CA GLU A 112 -9.92 -13.08 7.04
C GLU A 112 -9.36 -11.69 7.38
N LEU A 113 -10.20 -10.73 7.76
CA LEU A 113 -9.72 -9.43 8.25
C LEU A 113 -8.83 -9.59 9.48
N LEU A 114 -9.20 -10.46 10.43
CA LEU A 114 -8.39 -10.69 11.63
C LEU A 114 -6.98 -11.20 11.29
N LYS A 115 -6.87 -12.09 10.30
CA LYS A 115 -5.60 -12.59 9.80
C LYS A 115 -4.74 -11.47 9.20
N MET A 116 -5.32 -10.64 8.32
CA MET A 116 -4.63 -9.48 7.74
C MET A 116 -4.15 -8.49 8.80
N LEU A 117 -4.99 -8.20 9.81
CA LEU A 117 -4.61 -7.33 10.93
C LEU A 117 -3.53 -7.96 11.83
N SER A 118 -3.51 -9.28 11.95
CA SER A 118 -2.47 -10.00 12.70
C SER A 118 -1.12 -9.91 11.98
N ALA A 119 -1.09 -10.06 10.65
CA ALA A 119 0.11 -9.84 9.84
C ALA A 119 0.64 -8.40 10.02
N TRP A 120 -0.25 -7.42 9.99
CA TRP A 120 0.13 -6.03 10.24
C TRP A 120 0.66 -5.82 11.67
N LYS A 121 0.01 -6.39 12.69
CA LYS A 121 0.45 -6.31 14.09
C LYS A 121 1.86 -6.90 14.27
N GLU A 122 2.15 -8.03 13.65
CA GLU A 122 3.49 -8.63 13.69
C GLU A 122 4.57 -7.68 13.15
N GLN A 123 4.32 -7.03 12.01
CA GLN A 123 5.25 -6.04 11.45
C GLN A 123 5.39 -4.81 12.35
N ALA A 124 4.30 -4.34 12.96
CA ALA A 124 4.34 -3.23 13.91
C ALA A 124 5.13 -3.57 15.19
N ASP A 125 5.02 -4.82 15.67
CA ASP A 125 5.79 -5.31 16.82
C ASP A 125 7.28 -5.41 16.51
N LYS A 126 7.64 -5.95 15.34
CA LYS A 126 9.04 -5.97 14.88
C LYS A 126 9.63 -4.57 14.80
N LEU A 127 8.87 -3.60 14.29
CA LEU A 127 9.30 -2.20 14.27
C LEU A 127 9.47 -1.64 15.70
N SER A 128 8.52 -1.90 16.59
CA SER A 128 8.57 -1.43 17.98
C SER A 128 9.70 -2.08 18.79
N ALA A 129 10.11 -3.30 18.42
CA ALA A 129 11.23 -4.03 19.01
C ALA A 129 12.57 -3.72 18.33
N GLU A 130 12.61 -2.80 17.36
CA GLU A 130 13.79 -2.44 16.56
C GLU A 130 14.40 -3.61 15.77
N GLU A 131 13.61 -4.66 15.49
CA GLU A 131 14.03 -5.81 14.67
C GLU A 131 14.05 -5.49 13.17
N ILE A 132 13.24 -4.52 12.74
CA ILE A 132 13.22 -3.99 11.38
C ILE A 132 13.29 -2.46 11.41
N SER A 133 13.84 -1.86 10.35
CA SER A 133 13.87 -0.40 10.26
C SER A 133 12.49 0.17 9.89
N ARG A 134 12.33 1.50 10.03
CA ARG A 134 11.12 2.19 9.57
C ARG A 134 10.95 2.04 8.06
N GLU A 135 12.05 2.05 7.31
CA GLU A 135 12.09 1.85 5.87
C GLU A 135 11.60 0.46 5.48
N ASP A 136 12.04 -0.60 6.19
CA ASP A 136 11.58 -1.97 5.95
C ASP A 136 10.08 -2.13 6.22
N TYR A 137 9.60 -1.54 7.31
CA TYR A 137 8.17 -1.54 7.65
C TYR A 137 7.33 -0.79 6.60
N ASP A 138 7.78 0.39 6.16
CA ASP A 138 7.11 1.15 5.12
C ASP A 138 7.19 0.44 3.76
N GLN A 139 8.29 -0.27 3.46
CA GLN A 139 8.42 -1.10 2.27
C GLN A 139 7.38 -2.22 2.26
N TRP A 140 7.19 -2.92 3.38
CA TRP A 140 6.13 -3.92 3.52
C TRP A 140 4.74 -3.31 3.31
N ARG A 141 4.43 -2.22 4.04
CA ARG A 141 3.10 -1.61 4.05
C ARG A 141 2.71 -0.99 2.70
N TYR A 142 3.64 -0.34 2.01
CA TYR A 142 3.35 0.34 0.74
C TYR A 142 3.36 -0.58 -0.47
N ASN A 143 3.89 -1.80 -0.32
CA ASN A 143 3.86 -2.84 -1.35
C ASN A 143 2.92 -4.00 -0.99
N TYR A 144 2.11 -3.89 0.06
CA TYR A 144 1.17 -4.94 0.45
C TYR A 144 0.28 -5.36 -0.74
N PRO A 145 0.12 -6.66 -1.04
CA PRO A 145 0.57 -7.82 -0.25
C PRO A 145 1.92 -8.44 -0.67
N LYS A 146 2.72 -7.79 -1.53
CA LYS A 146 3.94 -8.38 -2.13
C LYS A 146 4.92 -9.00 -1.14
N PHE A 147 5.15 -8.36 -0.01
CA PHE A 147 6.06 -8.82 1.04
C PHE A 147 5.34 -9.49 2.22
N ASP A 148 4.03 -9.71 2.09
CA ASP A 148 3.26 -10.45 3.08
C ASP A 148 3.64 -11.92 3.01
N THR A 149 4.20 -12.46 4.09
CA THR A 149 4.62 -13.86 4.20
C THR A 149 3.53 -14.73 4.82
N THR A 150 2.43 -14.12 5.26
CA THR A 150 1.25 -14.86 5.70
C THR A 150 0.58 -15.48 4.47
N GLN A 151 0.26 -16.78 4.53
CA GLN A 151 -0.25 -17.58 3.39
C GLN A 151 -1.69 -17.21 2.95
N HIS A 152 -2.09 -15.95 3.10
CA HIS A 152 -3.43 -15.44 2.75
C HIS A 152 -3.54 -15.16 1.25
N TRP A 153 -2.43 -14.73 0.65
CA TRP A 153 -2.30 -14.52 -0.79
C TRP A 153 -1.54 -15.70 -1.33
N ALA A 154 -2.25 -16.78 -1.71
CA ALA A 154 -1.62 -17.93 -2.34
C ALA A 154 -0.72 -17.42 -3.47
N LYS A 155 0.60 -17.63 -3.35
CA LYS A 155 1.55 -17.30 -4.40
C LYS A 155 1.03 -17.93 -5.69
N SER A 156 0.90 -17.12 -6.75
CA SER A 156 0.62 -17.70 -8.05
C SER A 156 1.76 -18.67 -8.38
N PRO A 157 1.51 -19.85 -8.96
CA PRO A 157 2.58 -20.79 -9.36
C PRO A 157 3.67 -20.13 -10.24
N SER A 158 3.33 -19.02 -10.91
CA SER A 158 4.26 -18.20 -11.68
C SER A 158 5.33 -17.51 -10.82
N ASP A 159 4.97 -17.09 -9.61
CA ASP A 159 5.84 -16.34 -8.71
C ASP A 159 6.80 -17.28 -7.97
N GLU A 160 6.36 -18.50 -7.67
CA GLU A 160 7.25 -19.56 -7.17
C GLU A 160 8.24 -20.02 -8.24
N LEU A 161 7.80 -20.11 -9.50
CA LEU A 161 8.69 -20.43 -10.62
C LEU A 161 9.69 -19.31 -10.90
N SER A 162 9.29 -18.04 -10.82
CA SER A 162 10.21 -16.91 -11.03
C SER A 162 11.22 -16.81 -9.88
N ASP A 163 10.79 -16.92 -8.62
CA ASP A 163 11.67 -16.96 -7.46
C ASP A 163 12.66 -18.14 -7.55
N ALA A 164 12.17 -19.34 -7.93
CA ALA A 164 13.01 -20.52 -8.10
C ALA A 164 14.01 -20.38 -9.26
N LEU A 165 13.63 -19.73 -10.35
CA LEU A 165 14.55 -19.42 -11.45
C LEU A 165 15.60 -18.39 -11.01
N VAL A 166 15.21 -17.33 -10.30
CA VAL A 166 16.16 -16.32 -9.79
C VAL A 166 17.17 -16.97 -8.85
N GLU A 167 16.74 -17.81 -7.91
CA GLU A 167 17.65 -18.57 -7.04
C GLU A 167 18.55 -19.54 -7.82
N ALA A 168 18.02 -20.26 -8.80
CA ALA A 168 18.80 -21.21 -9.61
C ALA A 168 19.86 -20.55 -10.51
N PHE A 169 19.73 -19.26 -10.81
CA PHE A 169 20.65 -18.52 -11.68
C PHE A 169 21.54 -17.50 -10.94
N LYS A 170 21.37 -17.32 -9.63
CA LYS A 170 22.26 -16.47 -8.80
C LYS A 170 23.72 -16.89 -8.88
N ASP A 171 24.01 -18.19 -8.93
CA ASP A 171 25.38 -18.73 -9.01
C ASP A 171 25.96 -18.78 -10.43
N LYS A 172 25.23 -18.31 -11.45
CA LYS A 172 25.62 -18.39 -12.87
C LYS A 172 25.77 -17.04 -13.56
N LEU A 173 25.59 -15.93 -12.83
CA LEU A 173 25.90 -14.61 -13.35
C LEU A 173 27.41 -14.36 -13.19
N PRO A 174 28.16 -14.11 -14.28
CA PRO A 174 29.53 -13.64 -14.16
C PRO A 174 29.54 -12.21 -13.58
N ASP A 175 30.58 -11.90 -12.79
CA ASP A 175 30.86 -10.57 -12.22
C ASP A 175 30.79 -9.43 -13.26
#